data_AF-A0AA96MW40-F1
#
_entry.id   AF-A0AA96MW40-F1
#
_cell.length_a   1.000
_cell.length_b   1.000
_cell.length_c   1.000
_cell.angle_alpha   90.00
_cell.angle_beta   90.00
_cell.angle_gamma   90.00
#
_symmetry.space_group_name_H-M   'P 1'
#
loop_
_entity.id
_entity.type
_entity.pdbx_description
1 polymer ?
#
loop_
_entity_poly.entity_id
_entity_poly.type
_entity_poly.pdbx_seq_one_letter_code
_entity_poly.pdbx_strand_id
1 'polypeptide(L)' 'MMNSVYQPLATENILDLIWSNSTDAIFALDYDGSVIDANPAFQNMLGWNTEELYGIAFPPFIVNMKTVFI' A
#
# COMPACT_ATOMS: atom_id res chain seq x y z
N MET A 1 -12.99 11.08 -39.50
CA MET A 1 -13.63 10.74 -38.21
C MET A 1 -12.76 9.68 -37.53
N MET A 2 -12.62 9.80 -36.21
CA MET A 2 -11.78 8.97 -35.32
C MET A 2 -10.28 9.28 -35.29
N ASN A 3 -9.91 10.44 -34.73
CA ASN A 3 -8.65 10.52 -34.00
C ASN A 3 -8.91 9.86 -32.64
N SER A 4 -8.59 8.56 -32.55
CA SER A 4 -8.41 7.89 -31.27
C SER A 4 -7.31 8.62 -30.53
N VAL A 5 -7.70 9.49 -29.60
CA VAL A 5 -6.82 10.23 -28.70
C VAL A 5 -6.07 9.22 -27.86
N TYR A 6 -4.92 8.77 -28.35
CA TYR A 6 -3.94 8.04 -27.57
C TYR A 6 -3.34 9.05 -26.59
N GLN A 7 -3.95 9.21 -25.42
CA GLN A 7 -3.23 9.80 -24.30
C GLN A 7 -2.31 8.70 -23.78
N PRO A 8 -0.98 8.89 -23.76
CA PRO A 8 -0.14 7.98 -23.00
C PRO A 8 -0.71 7.99 -21.57
N LEU A 9 -0.96 6.82 -20.99
CA LEU A 9 -1.16 6.75 -19.54
C LEU A 9 0.09 7.38 -18.95
N ALA A 10 0.03 8.65 -18.57
CA ALA A 10 1.06 9.28 -17.78
C ALA A 10 1.27 8.34 -16.60
N THR A 11 2.52 7.96 -16.34
CA THR A 11 2.85 6.92 -15.36
C THR A 11 2.21 7.17 -13.98
N GLU A 12 1.90 8.44 -13.67
CA GLU A 12 1.10 8.85 -12.50
C GLU A 12 -0.29 8.19 -12.48
N ASN A 13 -1.02 8.16 -13.59
CA ASN A 13 -2.37 7.58 -13.66
C ASN A 13 -2.39 6.06 -13.52
N ILE A 14 -1.36 5.33 -14.03
CA ILE A 14 -1.36 3.86 -13.92
C ILE A 14 -1.07 3.43 -12.48
N LEU A 15 -0.22 4.15 -11.76
CA LEU A 15 0.05 3.87 -10.34
C LEU A 15 -1.20 4.08 -9.51
N ASP A 16 -1.93 5.19 -9.71
CA ASP A 16 -3.19 5.45 -9.00
C ASP A 16 -4.27 4.41 -9.30
N LEU A 17 -4.34 3.96 -10.56
CA LEU A 17 -5.26 2.89 -10.98
C LEU A 17 -4.93 1.58 -10.28
N ILE A 18 -3.66 1.17 -10.28
CA ILE A 18 -3.21 -0.06 -9.59
C ILE A 18 -3.44 0.08 -8.10
N TRP A 19 -3.06 1.20 -7.49
CA TRP A 19 -3.22 1.46 -6.07
C TRP A 19 -4.68 1.30 -5.64
N SER A 20 -5.60 1.97 -6.32
CA SER A 20 -7.01 2.04 -5.92
C SER A 20 -7.83 0.80 -6.28
N ASN A 21 -7.43 0.04 -7.31
CA ASN A 21 -8.23 -1.07 -7.85
C ASN A 21 -7.56 -2.44 -7.72
N SER A 22 -6.32 -2.54 -7.23
CA SER A 22 -5.70 -3.82 -6.95
C SER A 22 -6.53 -4.60 -5.93
N THR A 23 -6.68 -5.90 -6.16
CA THR A 23 -7.23 -6.81 -5.15
C THR A 23 -6.21 -7.17 -4.09
N ASP A 24 -4.91 -7.06 -4.38
CA ASP A 24 -3.86 -7.34 -3.42
C ASP A 24 -3.63 -6.16 -2.48
N ALA A 25 -3.38 -6.45 -1.21
CA ALA A 25 -2.96 -5.48 -0.23
C ALA A 25 -1.60 -4.89 -0.61
N ILE A 26 -1.56 -3.57 -0.81
CA ILE A 26 -0.33 -2.81 -1.10
C ILE A 26 -0.17 -1.77 0.00
N PHE A 27 1.01 -1.73 0.62
CA PHE A 27 1.33 -0.76 1.66
C PHE A 27 2.82 -0.44 1.66
N ALA A 28 3.15 0.76 2.11
CA ALA A 28 4.51 1.25 2.27
C ALA A 28 4.88 1.29 3.74
N LEU A 29 6.15 1.05 4.03
CA LEU A 29 6.72 1.04 5.38
C LEU A 29 7.81 2.10 5.51
N ASP A 30 7.91 2.71 6.69
CA ASP A 30 9.09 3.48 7.10
C ASP A 30 10.21 2.53 7.57
N TYR A 31 11.41 3.07 7.79
CA TYR A 31 12.59 2.33 8.21
C TYR A 31 12.45 1.65 9.58
N ASP A 32 11.56 2.16 10.44
CA ASP A 32 11.23 1.56 11.73
C ASP A 32 10.16 0.46 11.63
N GLY A 33 9.67 0.17 10.43
CA GLY A 33 8.64 -0.82 10.16
C GLY A 33 7.21 -0.33 10.41
N SER A 34 7.00 0.96 10.64
CA SER A 34 5.66 1.55 10.69
C SER A 34 5.05 1.70 9.30
N VAL A 35 3.71 1.62 9.20
CA VAL A 35 3.00 1.81 7.93
C VAL A 35 2.84 3.31 7.66
N ILE A 36 3.27 3.76 6.49
CA ILE A 36 3.14 5.18 6.07
C ILE A 36 1.95 5.38 5.12
N ASP A 37 1.60 4.36 4.35
CA ASP A 37 0.46 4.40 3.45
C ASP A 37 0.00 2.97 3.12
N ALA A 38 -1.29 2.82 2.82
CA ALA A 38 -1.88 1.54 2.46
C ALA A 38 -3.10 1.74 1.55
N ASN A 39 -3.23 0.87 0.56
CA ASN A 39 -4.33 0.92 -0.39
C ASN A 39 -5.64 0.39 0.21
N PRO A 40 -6.80 0.59 -0.46
CA PRO A 40 -8.08 0.10 0.06
C PRO A 40 -8.14 -1.42 0.27
N ALA A 41 -7.46 -2.20 -0.58
CA ALA A 41 -7.40 -3.65 -0.44
C ALA A 41 -6.73 -4.10 0.86
N PHE A 42 -5.69 -3.39 1.32
CA PHE A 42 -5.07 -3.63 2.62
C PHE A 42 -6.09 -3.54 3.76
N GLN A 43 -6.90 -2.48 3.79
CA GLN A 43 -7.90 -2.27 4.84
C GLN A 43 -8.95 -3.37 4.81
N ASN A 44 -9.41 -3.74 3.61
CA ASN A 44 -10.39 -4.81 3.43
C ASN A 44 -9.85 -6.19 3.83
N MET A 45 -8.56 -6.47 3.56
CA MET A 45 -7.95 -7.78 3.81
C MET A 45 -7.51 -7.95 5.26
N LEU A 46 -6.86 -6.94 5.83
CA LEU A 46 -6.25 -7.03 7.16
C LEU A 46 -7.12 -6.42 8.27
N GLY A 47 -8.11 -5.62 7.91
CA GLY A 47 -9.08 -5.04 8.85
C GLY A 47 -8.58 -3.85 9.66
N TRP A 48 -7.44 -3.25 9.26
CA TRP A 48 -6.85 -2.09 9.92
C TRP A 48 -7.03 -0.84 9.07
N ASN A 49 -7.40 0.28 9.69
CA ASN A 49 -7.31 1.57 9.04
C ASN A 49 -5.86 2.08 9.08
N THR A 50 -5.41 2.72 8.01
CA THR A 50 -4.04 3.27 7.93
C THR A 50 -3.76 4.25 9.07
N GLU A 51 -4.77 5.02 9.48
CA GLU A 51 -4.68 5.99 10.59
C GLU A 51 -4.38 5.34 11.95
N GLU A 52 -4.87 4.12 12.17
CA GLU A 52 -4.65 3.37 13.41
C GLU A 52 -3.21 2.83 13.50
N LEU A 53 -2.49 2.80 12.38
CA LEU A 53 -1.16 2.23 12.25
C LEU A 53 -0.05 3.30 12.26
N TYR A 54 -0.40 4.59 12.19
CA TYR A 54 0.59 5.66 12.18
C TYR A 54 1.45 5.65 13.44
N GLY A 55 2.77 5.59 13.25
CA GLY A 55 3.76 5.59 14.33
C GLY A 55 3.86 4.27 15.11
N ILE A 56 3.15 3.22 14.70
CA ILE A 56 3.30 1.88 15.29
C ILE A 56 4.40 1.14 14.55
N ALA A 57 5.60 1.08 15.14
CA ALA A 57 6.68 0.23 14.64
C ALA A 57 6.28 -1.24 14.74
N PHE A 58 6.36 -1.97 13.62
CA PHE A 58 6.00 -3.40 13.51
C PHE A 58 4.56 -3.69 13.98
N PRO A 59 3.54 -3.28 13.20
CA PRO A 59 2.15 -3.58 13.52
C PRO A 59 1.90 -5.10 13.60
N PRO A 60 0.77 -5.56 14.17
CA PRO A 60 0.56 -6.97 14.56
C PRO A 60 0.70 -8.02 13.45
N PHE A 61 0.64 -7.61 12.19
CA PHE A 61 0.80 -8.46 11.01
C PHE A 61 2.23 -8.47 10.43
N ILE A 62 3.16 -7.68 10.98
CA ILE A 62 4.59 -7.64 10.61
C ILE A 62 5.42 -8.21 11.76
N VAL A 63 6.11 -9.31 11.49
CA VAL A 63 7.04 -9.91 12.47
C VAL A 63 8.35 -9.12 12.46
N ASN A 64 8.79 -8.67 13.64
CA ASN A 64 10.11 -8.08 13.80
C ASN A 64 11.20 -9.15 13.66
N MET A 65 11.87 -9.18 12.51
CA MET A 65 12.91 -10.16 12.20
C MET A 65 14.17 -10.03 13.09
N LYS A 66 14.37 -8.92 13.81
CA LYS A 66 15.48 -8.82 14.78
C LYS A 66 15.30 -9.72 16.00
N THR A 67 14.08 -10.15 16.30
CA THR A 67 13.76 -10.99 17.47
C THR A 67 13.79 -12.50 17.13
N VAL A 68 14.01 -12.87 15.87
CA VAL A 68 13.95 -14.28 15.41
C VAL A 68 15.31 -15.00 15.52
N PHE A 69 16.39 -14.27 15.82
CA PHE A 69 17.75 -14.83 15.98
C PHE A 69 18.25 -14.85 17.43
N ILE A 70 17.42 -15.31 18.37
CA ILE A 70 17.83 -15.69 19.73
C ILE A 70 17.59 -17.17 20.00
#